data_AF-A0A2V8ZHB8-F1
#
_entry.id   AF-A0A2V8ZHB8-F1
#
_cell.length_a   1.000
_cell.length_b   1.000
_cell.length_c   1.000
_cell.angle_alpha   90.00
_cell.angle_beta   90.00
_cell.angle_gamma   90.00
#
_symmetry.space_group_name_H-M   'P 1'
#
loop_
_entity.id
_entity.type
_entity.pdbx_description
1 polymer ?
#
loop_
_entity_poly.entity_id
_entity_poly.type
_entity_poly.pdbx_seq_one_letter_code
_entity_poly.pdbx_strand_id
1 'polypeptide(L)'
;MKKQAKLTSKGQITVPREIRRRLGVRAGDRLEFEDNGKGIEVKAVREQSPFAKYMGIGNPGIGKGRKAINKWLREIRGHQDEE
;
A
#
# COMPACT_ATOMS: atom_id res chain seq x y z
N MET A 1 10.66 -8.71 -14.00
CA MET A 1 11.89 -9.18 -13.32
C MET A 1 11.65 -10.59 -12.80
N LYS A 2 12.48 -11.56 -13.20
CA LYS A 2 12.35 -12.96 -12.76
C LYS A 2 13.41 -13.23 -11.69
N LYS A 3 13.01 -13.79 -10.55
CA LYS A 3 13.91 -14.27 -9.49
C LYS A 3 13.51 -15.69 -9.14
N GLN A 4 14.49 -16.54 -8.85
CA GLN A 4 14.28 -17.91 -8.40
C GLN A 4 14.61 -18.00 -6.90
N ALA A 5 13.90 -18.88 -6.20
CA ALA A 5 14.18 -19.23 -4.82
C ALA A 5 14.22 -20.76 -4.70
N LYS A 6 15.09 -21.26 -3.83
CA LYS A 6 15.20 -22.69 -3.56
C LYS A 6 14.15 -23.08 -2.52
N LEU A 7 13.42 -24.16 -2.79
CA LEU A 7 12.58 -24.82 -1.79
C LEU A 7 13.50 -25.63 -0.86
N THR A 8 13.39 -25.38 0.44
CA THR A 8 14.10 -26.14 1.46
C THR A 8 13.48 -27.52 1.64
N SER A 9 14.19 -28.45 2.29
CA SER A 9 13.65 -29.79 2.61
C SER A 9 12.41 -29.75 3.50
N LYS A 10 12.23 -28.67 4.28
CA LYS A 10 11.06 -28.42 5.12
C LYS A 10 9.90 -27.73 4.39
N GLY A 11 9.98 -27.57 3.07
CA GLY A 11 8.94 -26.93 2.27
C GLY A 11 8.88 -25.41 2.38
N GLN A 12 9.90 -24.76 2.97
CA GLN A 12 9.96 -23.29 3.05
C GLN A 12 10.64 -22.71 1.82
N ILE A 13 10.14 -21.58 1.32
CA ILE A 13 10.79 -20.75 0.31
C ILE A 13 11.32 -19.47 0.95
N THR A 14 12.49 -19.01 0.52
CA THR A 14 13.00 -17.70 0.93
C THR A 14 12.57 -16.63 -0.07
N VAL A 15 11.98 -15.54 0.41
CA VAL A 15 11.65 -14.39 -0.44
C VAL A 15 12.93 -13.54 -0.65
N PRO A 16 13.45 -13.40 -1.89
CA PRO A 16 14.65 -12.61 -2.15
C PRO A 16 14.50 -11.15 -1.72
N ARG A 17 15.60 -10.52 -1.27
CA ARG A 17 15.59 -9.15 -0.71
C ARG A 17 14.85 -8.12 -1.57
N GLU A 18 15.04 -8.17 -2.88
CA GLU A 18 14.41 -7.24 -3.80
C GLU A 18 12.89 -7.45 -3.90
N ILE A 19 12.43 -8.71 -3.89
CA ILE A 19 11.00 -9.04 -3.87
C ILE A 19 10.39 -8.58 -2.54
N ARG A 20 11.07 -8.82 -1.40
CA ARG A 20 10.60 -8.32 -0.08
C ARG A 20 10.39 -6.82 -0.07
N ARG A 21 11.36 -6.06 -0.61
CA ARG A 21 11.27 -4.59 -0.69
C ARG A 21 10.08 -4.13 -1.54
N ARG A 22 9.79 -4.82 -2.65
CA ARG A 22 8.65 -4.48 -3.52
C ARG A 22 7.30 -4.86 -2.89
N LEU A 23 7.23 -6.00 -2.22
CA LEU A 23 6.03 -6.40 -1.46
C LEU A 23 5.82 -5.54 -0.21
N GLY A 24 6.88 -4.90 0.29
CA GLY A 24 6.84 -4.08 1.50
C GLY A 24 6.78 -4.91 2.78
N VAL A 25 7.29 -6.14 2.77
CA VAL A 25 7.18 -7.09 3.88
C VAL A 25 8.47 -7.21 4.69
N ARG A 26 8.31 -7.50 5.98
CA ARG A 26 9.35 -7.69 6.99
C ARG A 26 9.18 -9.07 7.65
N ALA A 27 10.13 -9.43 8.52
CA ALA A 27 9.99 -10.65 9.32
C ALA A 27 8.76 -10.53 10.24
N GLY A 28 7.93 -11.57 10.26
CA GLY A 28 6.67 -11.59 11.01
C GLY A 28 5.44 -11.20 10.18
N ASP A 29 5.62 -10.57 9.01
CA ASP A 29 4.51 -10.24 8.12
C ASP A 29 3.97 -11.51 7.44
N ARG A 30 2.67 -11.51 7.18
CA ARG A 30 1.98 -12.61 6.51
C ARG A 30 1.89 -12.36 5.00
N LEU A 31 1.99 -13.44 4.24
CA LEU A 31 1.76 -13.46 2.79
C LEU A 31 0.55 -14.33 2.50
N GLU A 32 -0.29 -13.88 1.58
CA GLU A 32 -1.41 -14.63 1.02
C GLU A 32 -1.01 -15.20 -0.33
N PHE A 33 -1.34 -16.47 -0.55
CA PHE A 33 -1.11 -17.18 -1.80
C PHE A 33 -2.47 -17.51 -2.41
N GLU A 34 -2.73 -17.00 -3.59
CA GLU A 34 -4.01 -17.16 -4.30
C GLU A 34 -3.76 -17.82 -5.65
N ASP A 35 -4.51 -18.88 -5.95
CA ASP A 35 -4.49 -19.51 -7.28
C ASP A 35 -5.50 -18.80 -8.19
N ASN A 36 -5.01 -18.27 -9.31
CA ASN A 36 -5.84 -17.59 -10.31
C ASN A 36 -6.02 -18.41 -11.60
N GLY A 37 -5.68 -19.71 -11.58
CA GLY A 37 -5.76 -20.63 -12.71
C GLY A 37 -4.63 -20.49 -13.73
N LYS A 38 -3.89 -19.38 -13.73
CA LYS A 38 -2.66 -19.18 -14.55
C LYS A 38 -1.39 -19.38 -13.72
N GLY A 39 -1.53 -19.41 -12.40
CA GLY A 39 -0.46 -19.62 -11.46
C GLY A 39 -0.81 -19.08 -10.08
N ILE A 40 0.18 -19.10 -9.20
CA ILE A 40 0.04 -18.61 -7.83
C ILE A 40 0.45 -17.14 -7.77
N GLU A 41 -0.48 -16.29 -7.36
CA GLU A 41 -0.22 -14.90 -7.00
C GLU A 41 0.10 -14.80 -5.51
N VAL A 42 1.08 -13.96 -5.15
CA VAL A 42 1.51 -13.76 -3.76
C VAL A 42 1.34 -12.30 -3.37
N LYS A 43 0.53 -12.05 -2.35
CA LYS A 43 0.21 -10.70 -1.85
C LYS A 43 0.65 -10.54 -0.40
N ALA A 44 1.06 -9.32 -0.03
CA ALA A 44 1.29 -8.98 1.37
C ALA A 44 -0.06 -8.81 2.07
N VAL A 45 -0.27 -9.54 3.17
CA VAL A 45 -1.45 -9.33 4.01
C VAL A 45 -1.24 -8.02 4.77
N ARG A 46 -2.11 -7.04 4.50
CA ARG A 46 -2.13 -5.79 5.23
C ARG A 46 -3.35 -5.79 6.12
N GLU A 47 -3.12 -5.76 7.43
CA GLU A 47 -4.19 -5.39 8.35
C GLU A 47 -4.66 -3.96 8.02
N GLN A 48 -5.93 -3.68 8.28
CA GLN A 48 -6.43 -2.31 8.15
C GLN A 48 -5.53 -1.38 8.96
N SER A 49 -5.19 -0.22 8.40
CA SER A 49 -4.39 0.78 9.10
C SER A 49 -4.98 0.99 10.50
N PRO A 50 -4.18 0.93 11.58
CA PRO A 50 -4.68 1.29 12.92
C PRO A 50 -5.27 2.70 12.98
N PHE A 51 -4.88 3.54 12.01
CA PHE A 51 -5.40 4.90 11.82
C PHE A 51 -6.60 4.99 10.87
N ALA A 52 -7.06 3.87 10.30
CA ALA A 52 -8.22 3.85 9.41
C ALA A 52 -9.46 4.42 10.10
N LYS A 53 -9.68 4.09 11.39
CA LYS A 53 -10.75 4.64 12.22
C LYS A 53 -10.68 6.16 12.42
N TYR A 54 -9.50 6.76 12.25
CA TYR A 54 -9.28 8.19 12.41
C TYR A 54 -9.27 8.92 11.06
N MET A 55 -9.41 8.23 9.93
CA MET A 55 -9.48 8.90 8.64
C MET A 55 -10.70 9.81 8.58
N GLY A 56 -10.46 11.12 8.44
CA GLY A 56 -11.51 12.13 8.27
C GLY A 56 -11.94 12.87 9.55
N ILE A 57 -11.47 12.49 10.74
CA ILE A 57 -11.89 13.13 12.01
C ILE A 57 -11.44 14.60 12.14
N GLY A 58 -10.41 15.01 11.38
CA GLY A 58 -9.87 16.37 11.38
C GLY A 58 -10.09 17.10 10.06
N ASN A 59 -11.16 16.78 9.32
CA ASN A 59 -11.44 17.45 8.05
C ASN A 59 -12.10 18.82 8.31
N PRO A 60 -11.44 19.96 8.02
CA PRO A 60 -11.97 21.30 8.27
C PRO A 60 -13.06 21.73 7.27
N GLY A 61 -13.87 20.77 6.79
CA GLY A 61 -14.87 20.99 5.74
C GLY A 61 -14.34 20.88 4.31
N ILE A 62 -13.17 20.27 4.10
CA ILE A 62 -12.63 20.01 2.76
C ILE A 62 -13.56 19.02 2.06
N GLY A 63 -14.02 19.38 0.86
CA GLY A 63 -14.81 18.50 0.01
C GLY A 63 -14.09 17.18 -0.30
N LYS A 64 -14.84 16.15 -0.71
CA LYS A 64 -14.26 14.85 -1.05
C LYS A 64 -13.45 14.91 -2.35
N GLY A 65 -12.37 14.13 -2.37
CA GLY A 65 -11.60 13.87 -3.59
C GLY A 65 -10.52 14.89 -3.88
N ARG A 66 -9.68 14.54 -4.87
CA ARG A 66 -8.41 15.24 -5.14
C ARG A 66 -8.59 16.71 -5.57
N LYS A 67 -9.67 17.03 -6.29
CA LYS A 67 -9.97 18.41 -6.72
C LYS A 67 -10.21 19.33 -5.52
N ALA A 68 -11.03 18.91 -4.57
CA ALA A 68 -11.34 19.68 -3.37
C ALA A 68 -10.11 19.86 -2.47
N ILE A 69 -9.32 18.80 -2.28
CA ILE A 69 -8.04 18.88 -1.55
C ILE A 69 -7.08 19.86 -2.22
N ASN A 70 -6.94 19.80 -3.55
CA ASN A 70 -6.07 20.71 -4.31
C ASN A 70 -6.56 22.16 -4.30
N LYS A 71 -7.88 22.39 -4.23
CA LYS A 71 -8.46 23.73 -4.08
C LYS A 71 -8.12 24.31 -2.70
N TRP A 72 -8.43 23.57 -1.64
CA TRP A 72 -8.11 23.96 -0.26
C TRP A 72 -6.61 24.20 -0.04
N LEU A 73 -5.74 23.33 -0.57
CA LEU A 73 -4.29 23.53 -0.50
C LEU A 73 -3.82 24.77 -1.26
N ARG A 74 -4.47 25.15 -2.36
CA ARG A 74 -4.14 26.37 -3.11
C ARG A 74 -4.53 27.62 -2.34
N GLU A 75 -5.74 27.63 -1.77
CA GLU A 75 -6.23 28.71 -0.92
C GLU A 75 -5.30 28.95 0.29
N ILE A 76 -4.90 27.89 1.01
CA ILE A 76 -3.96 28.00 2.15
C ILE A 76 -2.59 28.54 1.74
N ARG A 77 -2.14 28.25 0.51
CA ARG A 77 -0.84 28.72 -0.01
C ARG A 77 -0.88 30.17 -0.52
N GLY A 78 -2.02 30.85 -0.41
CA GLY A 78 -2.16 32.24 -0.82
C GLY A 78 -2.21 32.46 -2.33
N HIS A 79 -2.50 31.42 -3.12
CA HIS A 79 -2.86 31.62 -4.52
C HIS A 79 -4.29 32.18 -4.57
N GLN A 80 -4.39 33.51 -4.64
CA GLN A 80 -5.59 34.18 -5.12
C GLN A 80 -5.67 33.92 -6.62
N ASP A 81 -6.76 33.31 -7.09
CA ASP A 81 -7.05 33.32 -8.52
C ASP A 81 -7.22 34.79 -8.91
N GLU A 82 -6.31 35.32 -9.73
CA GLU A 82 -6.46 36.65 -10.34
C GLU A 82 -7.77 36.66 -11.13
N GLU A 83 -8.69 37.58 -10.78
CA GLU A 83 -9.93 37.88 -11.52
C GLU A 83 -9.65 38.33 -12.96
#